data_AF-A0A839VSB8-F1
#
_entry.id   AF-A0A839VSB8-F1
#
_cell.length_a   1.000
_cell.length_b   1.000
_cell.length_c   1.000
_cell.angle_alpha   90.00
_cell.angle_beta   90.00
_cell.angle_gamma   90.00
#
_symmetry.space_group_name_H-M   'P 1'
#
loop_
_entity.id
_entity.type
_entity.pdbx_description
1 polymer ?
#
loop_
_entity_poly.entity_id
_entity_poly.type
_entity_poly.pdbx_seq_one_letter_code
_entity_poly.pdbx_strand_id
1 'polypeptide(L)'
;MKRSTPLKRTGFKSQPGILRTATLPDLQKLKKRTLKSTRPKTSKIRQSARDKECTLRFPGVCNGRTDTTVLCHSNRLADGKGMGLKAPDTRAAYGCSACHDVLDGRAPRPAGMTYESMNELFDAGVRETQAQVARAGLLEVIHD
;
A
#
# COMPACT_ATOMS: atom_id res chain seq x y z
N MET A 1 34.59 -5.10 -14.15
CA MET A 1 33.54 -6.04 -13.70
C MET A 1 33.21 -7.00 -14.84
N LYS A 2 33.56 -8.28 -14.70
CA LYS A 2 33.28 -9.29 -15.74
C LYS A 2 31.81 -9.71 -15.63
N ARG A 3 31.02 -9.53 -16.70
CA ARG A 3 29.65 -10.03 -16.77
C ARG A 3 29.70 -11.55 -16.96
N SER A 4 29.20 -12.30 -15.99
CA SER A 4 29.02 -13.75 -16.11
C SER A 4 27.95 -14.07 -17.16
N THR A 5 28.16 -15.16 -17.89
CA THR A 5 27.25 -15.63 -18.94
C THR A 5 25.87 -15.97 -18.37
N PRO A 6 24.76 -15.74 -19.12
CA PRO A 6 23.43 -16.13 -18.68
C PRO A 6 23.33 -17.66 -18.55
N LEU A 7 22.68 -18.13 -17.48
CA LEU A 7 22.39 -19.55 -17.29
C LEU A 7 21.46 -20.07 -18.40
N LYS A 8 21.75 -21.26 -18.93
CA LYS A 8 21.00 -21.91 -20.00
C LYS A 8 19.63 -22.37 -19.48
N ARG A 9 18.53 -21.92 -20.08
CA ARG A 9 17.17 -22.36 -19.73
C ARG A 9 16.97 -23.81 -20.17
N THR A 10 16.73 -24.72 -19.25
CA THR A 10 16.26 -26.07 -19.57
C THR A 10 14.73 -26.05 -19.67
N GLY A 11 14.19 -26.71 -20.70
CA GLY A 11 12.75 -26.82 -20.91
C GLY A 11 12.10 -27.73 -19.86
N PHE A 12 10.89 -27.36 -19.43
CA PHE A 12 10.06 -28.17 -18.55
C PHE A 12 9.58 -29.41 -19.33
N LYS A 13 10.01 -30.62 -18.94
CA LYS A 13 9.49 -31.86 -19.53
C LYS A 13 8.17 -32.22 -18.84
N SER A 14 7.04 -31.98 -19.50
CA SER A 14 5.75 -32.52 -19.07
C SER A 14 5.72 -34.02 -19.33
N GLN A 15 5.51 -34.84 -18.30
CA GLN A 15 5.25 -36.27 -18.50
C GLN A 15 3.81 -36.47 -19.03
N PRO A 16 3.60 -37.38 -20.01
CA PRO A 16 2.27 -37.72 -20.47
C PRO A 16 1.52 -38.46 -19.35
N GLY A 17 0.31 -37.96 -19.07
CA GLY A 17 -0.47 -38.32 -17.90
C GLY A 17 -0.89 -39.80 -17.82
N ILE A 18 -0.93 -40.30 -16.59
CA ILE A 18 -1.72 -41.47 -16.20
C ILE A 18 -3.19 -41.12 -16.43
N LEU A 19 -3.77 -41.66 -17.50
CA LEU A 19 -5.20 -41.70 -17.71
C LEU A 19 -5.49 -43.00 -18.46
N ARG A 20 -6.08 -43.97 -17.74
CA ARG A 20 -7.21 -44.80 -18.19
C ARG A 20 -7.34 -46.04 -17.29
N THR A 21 -8.04 -45.88 -16.16
CA THR A 21 -8.97 -46.87 -15.56
C THR A 21 -9.38 -46.42 -14.16
N ALA A 22 -10.15 -45.34 -14.08
CA ALA A 22 -11.01 -45.12 -12.93
C ALA A 22 -12.35 -44.65 -13.50
N THR A 23 -13.34 -45.54 -13.46
CA THR A 23 -14.73 -45.17 -13.66
C THR A 23 -15.04 -44.07 -12.64
N LEU A 24 -15.59 -42.95 -13.12
CA LEU A 24 -15.95 -41.82 -12.28
C LEU A 24 -17.30 -42.11 -11.63
N PRO A 25 -17.35 -42.36 -10.32
CA PRO A 25 -18.36 -41.75 -9.49
C PRO A 25 -17.67 -40.75 -8.55
N ASP A 26 -18.32 -39.62 -8.35
CA ASP A 26 -18.05 -38.69 -7.25
C ASP A 26 -16.97 -37.60 -7.45
N LEU A 27 -16.75 -37.11 -8.69
CA LEU A 27 -16.18 -35.77 -8.90
C LEU A 27 -17.09 -34.64 -8.36
N GLN A 28 -18.32 -34.95 -7.96
CA GLN A 28 -19.26 -34.01 -7.35
C GLN A 28 -18.95 -33.71 -5.86
N LYS A 29 -18.08 -34.49 -5.19
CA LYS A 29 -17.73 -34.27 -3.77
C LYS A 29 -16.46 -33.48 -3.49
N LEU A 30 -15.70 -33.08 -4.50
CA LEU A 30 -14.65 -32.08 -4.31
C LEU A 30 -15.29 -30.69 -4.22
N LYS A 31 -16.06 -30.47 -3.14
CA LYS A 31 -16.53 -29.16 -2.71
C LYS A 31 -15.27 -28.32 -2.52
N LYS A 32 -14.93 -27.50 -3.51
CA LYS A 32 -13.77 -26.61 -3.48
C LYS A 32 -13.83 -25.86 -2.16
N ARG A 33 -12.95 -26.18 -1.22
CA ARG A 33 -12.76 -25.38 0.00
C ARG A 33 -12.31 -24.02 -0.49
N THR A 34 -13.24 -23.07 -0.57
CA THR A 34 -12.93 -21.69 -0.86
C THR A 34 -11.98 -21.21 0.24
N LEU A 35 -10.72 -20.96 -0.11
CA LEU A 35 -9.76 -20.39 0.82
C LEU A 35 -10.36 -19.07 1.32
N LYS A 36 -10.67 -19.03 2.62
CA LYS A 36 -11.17 -17.81 3.26
C LYS A 36 -10.09 -16.75 3.12
N SER A 37 -10.39 -15.64 2.46
CA SER A 37 -9.43 -14.57 2.26
C SER A 37 -8.92 -14.08 3.61
N THR A 38 -7.64 -14.31 3.89
CA THR A 38 -6.94 -13.84 5.09
C THR A 38 -6.58 -12.35 4.99
N ARG A 39 -7.02 -11.66 3.92
CA ARG A 39 -6.65 -10.26 3.70
C ARG A 39 -7.22 -9.42 4.85
N PRO A 40 -6.38 -8.66 5.57
CA PRO A 40 -6.86 -7.78 6.63
C PRO A 40 -7.95 -6.86 6.08
N LYS A 41 -9.09 -6.80 6.77
CA LYS A 41 -10.13 -5.79 6.46
C LYS A 41 -9.50 -4.40 6.56
N THR A 42 -9.93 -3.50 5.70
CA THR A 42 -9.53 -2.09 5.76
C THR A 42 -9.88 -1.52 7.14
N SER A 43 -8.90 -0.93 7.85
CA SER A 43 -9.13 -0.32 9.16
C SER A 43 -10.12 0.85 9.04
N LYS A 44 -10.82 1.19 10.13
CA LYS A 44 -11.72 2.36 10.17
C LYS A 44 -10.96 3.64 9.84
N ILE A 45 -9.69 3.75 10.25
CA ILE A 45 -8.80 4.88 9.94
C ILE A 45 -8.50 4.96 8.43
N ARG A 46 -8.28 3.83 7.75
CA ARG A 46 -8.11 3.84 6.29
C ARG A 46 -9.37 4.26 5.56
N GLN A 47 -10.53 3.89 6.08
CA GLN A 47 -11.82 4.27 5.49
C GLN A 47 -12.14 5.75 5.73
N SER A 48 -11.68 6.33 6.85
CA SER A 48 -11.96 7.73 7.20
C SER A 48 -11.26 8.74 6.29
N ALA A 49 -10.29 8.32 5.49
CA ALA A 49 -9.62 9.16 4.49
C ALA A 49 -10.53 9.54 3.31
N ARG A 50 -11.59 8.76 3.06
CA ARG A 50 -12.50 9.01 1.93
C ARG A 50 -13.20 10.35 2.11
N ASP A 51 -13.27 11.13 1.03
CA ASP A 51 -13.89 12.46 0.99
C ASP A 51 -13.23 13.49 1.95
N LYS A 52 -12.01 13.21 2.43
CA LYS A 52 -11.20 14.17 3.19
C LYS A 52 -10.31 14.98 2.28
N GLU A 53 -9.95 16.17 2.75
CA GLU A 53 -8.93 16.99 2.10
C GLU A 53 -7.55 16.33 2.19
N CYS A 54 -6.75 16.53 1.14
CA CYS A 54 -5.36 16.10 1.18
C CYS A 54 -4.59 16.96 2.18
N THR A 55 -3.94 16.34 3.17
CA THR A 55 -3.13 17.03 4.17
C THR A 55 -1.68 17.21 3.72
N LEU A 56 -1.20 16.34 2.80
CA LEU A 56 0.16 16.42 2.23
C LEU A 56 0.42 17.72 1.45
N ARG A 57 -0.54 18.14 0.62
CA ARG A 57 -0.51 19.40 -0.16
C ARG A 57 0.85 19.72 -0.80
N PHE A 58 1.51 18.71 -1.38
CA PHE A 58 2.81 18.89 -2.03
C PHE A 58 2.72 19.97 -3.12
N PRO A 59 3.53 21.06 -3.02
CA PRO A 59 3.50 22.16 -3.98
C PRO A 59 3.71 21.69 -5.42
N GLY A 60 2.84 22.14 -6.34
CA GLY A 60 2.90 21.74 -7.75
C GLY A 60 2.50 20.29 -8.06
N VAL A 61 2.08 19.51 -7.05
CA VAL A 61 1.67 18.09 -7.20
C VAL A 61 0.21 17.90 -6.80
N CYS A 62 -0.22 18.53 -5.70
CA CYS A 62 -1.55 18.30 -5.14
C CYS A 62 -2.66 18.66 -6.13
N ASN A 63 -3.59 17.73 -6.35
CA ASN A 63 -4.73 17.93 -7.25
C ASN A 63 -5.98 18.47 -6.53
N GLY A 64 -5.95 18.61 -5.20
CA GLY A 64 -7.05 19.14 -4.39
C GLY A 64 -8.32 18.28 -4.33
N ARG A 65 -8.31 17.08 -4.92
CA ARG A 65 -9.50 16.22 -5.05
C ARG A 65 -9.72 15.34 -3.83
N THR A 66 -10.85 15.53 -3.16
CA THR A 66 -11.26 14.77 -1.97
C THR A 66 -11.70 13.33 -2.29
N ASP A 67 -12.25 13.10 -3.49
CA ASP A 67 -12.73 11.79 -3.94
C ASP A 67 -11.60 10.78 -4.20
N THR A 68 -10.37 11.27 -4.31
CA THR A 68 -9.16 10.46 -4.51
C THR A 68 -8.34 10.25 -3.23
N THR A 69 -8.77 10.85 -2.12
CA THR A 69 -7.99 10.86 -0.88
C THR A 69 -7.96 9.48 -0.23
N VAL A 70 -6.74 9.03 0.09
CA VAL A 70 -6.47 7.77 0.78
C VAL A 70 -5.51 7.99 1.94
N LEU A 71 -5.46 7.03 2.86
CA LEU A 71 -4.47 7.02 3.94
C LEU A 71 -3.11 6.53 3.40
N CYS A 72 -2.18 7.44 3.19
CA CYS A 72 -0.83 7.19 2.67
C CYS A 72 0.16 6.94 3.81
N HIS A 73 0.74 5.73 3.85
CA HIS A 73 1.72 5.33 4.87
C HIS A 73 3.12 5.88 4.58
N SER A 74 3.89 6.09 5.63
CA SER A 74 5.30 6.47 5.49
C SER A 74 6.12 5.40 4.74
N ASN A 75 7.01 5.88 3.89
CA ASN A 75 8.01 5.07 3.18
C ASN A 75 9.37 5.05 3.89
N ARG A 76 9.48 5.54 5.14
CA ARG A 76 10.74 5.59 5.90
C ARG A 76 10.87 4.39 6.84
N LEU A 77 12.07 3.79 6.88
CA LEU A 77 12.36 2.64 7.73
C LEU A 77 12.19 2.97 9.23
N ALA A 78 12.59 4.19 9.62
CA ALA A 78 12.43 4.70 10.98
C ALA A 78 10.96 4.77 11.45
N ASP A 79 10.02 4.88 10.51
CA ASP A 79 8.58 4.88 10.81
C ASP A 79 8.00 3.46 10.87
N GLY A 80 8.82 2.40 10.83
CA GLY A 80 8.37 1.02 10.97
C GLY A 80 7.89 0.35 9.67
N LYS A 81 8.23 0.87 8.49
CA LYS A 81 8.02 0.11 7.24
C LYS A 81 8.90 -1.15 7.21
N GLY A 82 8.54 -2.11 6.37
CA GLY A 82 9.38 -3.27 6.09
C GLY A 82 9.12 -3.86 4.71
N MET A 83 9.86 -4.90 4.34
CA MET A 83 9.60 -5.62 3.10
C MET A 83 8.22 -6.29 3.18
N GLY A 84 7.28 -5.87 2.34
CA GLY A 84 5.89 -6.34 2.39
C GLY A 84 5.08 -5.82 3.58
N LEU A 85 5.64 -4.92 4.40
CA LEU A 85 4.99 -4.36 5.58
C LEU A 85 4.86 -2.84 5.45
N LYS A 86 3.62 -2.34 5.56
CA LYS A 86 3.34 -0.90 5.63
C LYS A 86 3.67 -0.38 7.02
N ALA A 87 4.11 0.88 7.11
CA ALA A 87 4.20 1.60 8.37
C ALA A 87 2.82 1.58 9.11
N PRO A 88 2.79 1.73 10.44
CA PRO A 88 1.54 1.79 11.20
C PRO A 88 0.67 2.99 10.79
N ASP A 89 -0.64 2.90 11.03
CA ASP A 89 -1.59 3.98 10.69
C ASP A 89 -1.28 5.30 11.46
N THR A 90 -0.50 5.26 12.55
CA THR A 90 0.01 6.44 13.27
C THR A 90 1.05 7.24 12.48
N ARG A 91 1.70 6.60 11.50
CA ARG A 91 2.68 7.22 10.59
C ARG A 91 2.14 7.26 9.17
N ALA A 92 0.93 7.78 9.04
CA ALA A 92 0.23 7.95 7.78
C ALA A 92 -0.50 9.30 7.68
N ALA A 93 -0.68 9.78 6.46
CA ALA A 93 -1.32 11.06 6.16
C ALA A 93 -2.40 10.90 5.08
N TYR A 94 -3.40 11.78 5.07
CA TYR A 94 -4.37 11.86 3.98
C TYR A 94 -3.72 12.45 2.71
N GLY A 95 -3.62 11.63 1.67
CA GLY A 95 -3.04 12.01 0.38
C GLY A 95 -4.04 11.83 -0.75
N CYS A 96 -4.19 12.86 -1.59
CA CYS A 96 -4.81 12.68 -2.90
C CYS A 96 -3.94 11.79 -3.79
N SER A 97 -4.51 11.27 -4.88
CA SER A 97 -3.79 10.34 -5.78
C SER A 97 -2.45 10.90 -6.29
N ALA A 98 -2.39 12.17 -6.66
CA ALA A 98 -1.17 12.79 -7.19
C ALA A 98 -0.05 12.90 -6.14
N CYS A 99 -0.37 13.39 -4.93
CA CYS A 99 0.60 13.45 -3.83
C CYS A 99 1.07 12.05 -3.42
N HIS A 100 0.16 11.08 -3.41
CA HIS A 100 0.46 9.70 -3.09
C HIS A 100 1.45 9.08 -4.09
N ASP A 101 1.28 9.32 -5.40
CA ASP A 101 2.20 8.80 -6.40
C ASP A 101 3.61 9.36 -6.26
N VAL A 102 3.75 10.64 -5.90
CA VAL A 102 5.05 11.25 -5.61
C VAL A 102 5.66 10.69 -4.33
N LEU A 103 4.88 10.54 -3.25
CA LEU A 103 5.34 9.97 -1.98
C LEU A 103 5.86 8.53 -2.15
N ASP A 104 5.17 7.73 -2.96
CA ASP A 104 5.52 6.33 -3.26
C ASP A 104 6.65 6.19 -4.29
N GLY A 105 7.12 7.30 -4.86
CA GLY A 105 8.13 7.28 -5.91
C GLY A 105 7.61 6.68 -7.23
N ARG A 106 6.30 6.59 -7.42
CA ARG A 106 5.68 6.23 -8.71
C ARG A 106 5.72 7.38 -9.71
N ALA A 107 5.68 8.61 -9.20
CA ALA A 107 5.89 9.83 -9.97
C ALA A 107 7.13 10.58 -9.48
N PRO A 108 7.84 11.30 -10.36
CA PRO A 108 8.98 12.10 -9.94
C PRO A 108 8.51 13.27 -9.08
N ARG A 109 9.36 13.70 -8.13
CA ARG A 109 9.16 14.98 -7.44
C ARG A 109 9.31 16.14 -8.45
N PRO A 110 8.54 17.22 -8.32
CA PRO A 110 8.70 18.41 -9.15
C PRO A 110 10.06 19.06 -8.93
N ALA A 111 10.53 19.82 -9.92
CA ALA A 111 11.78 20.55 -9.82
C ALA A 111 11.77 21.49 -8.60
N GLY A 112 12.88 21.52 -7.85
CA GLY A 112 13.01 22.32 -6.63
C GLY A 112 12.48 21.66 -5.36
N MET A 113 11.69 20.59 -5.44
CA MET A 113 11.25 19.85 -4.25
C MET A 113 12.28 18.78 -3.87
N THR A 114 13.04 19.06 -2.81
CA THR A 114 14.00 18.11 -2.23
C THR A 114 13.26 16.96 -1.54
N TYR A 115 13.94 15.83 -1.36
CA TYR A 115 13.38 14.71 -0.57
C TYR A 115 13.09 15.13 0.88
N GLU A 116 13.94 15.99 1.44
CA GLU A 116 13.77 16.57 2.77
C GLU A 116 12.50 17.41 2.88
N SER A 117 12.31 18.39 1.99
CA SER A 117 11.10 19.23 1.98
C SER A 117 9.82 18.40 1.81
N MET A 118 9.85 17.36 0.98
CA MET A 118 8.72 16.43 0.83
C MET A 118 8.42 15.68 2.14
N ASN A 119 9.47 15.26 2.87
CA ASN A 119 9.31 14.58 4.15
C ASN A 119 8.80 15.51 5.26
N GLU A 120 9.23 16.78 5.28
CA GLU A 120 8.70 17.79 6.20
C GLU A 120 7.21 18.03 5.98
N LEU A 121 6.79 18.16 4.71
CA LEU A 121 5.40 18.26 4.32
C LEU A 121 4.61 16.99 4.69
N PHE A 122 5.22 15.81 4.52
CA PHE A 122 4.64 14.55 4.97
C PHE A 122 4.42 14.55 6.48
N ASP A 123 5.42 14.92 7.29
CA ASP A 123 5.31 14.96 8.74
C ASP A 123 4.27 15.99 9.23
N ALA A 124 4.17 17.14 8.56
CA ALA A 124 3.08 18.10 8.81
C ALA A 124 1.71 17.50 8.47
N GLY A 125 1.59 16.82 7.32
CA GLY A 125 0.38 16.13 6.90
C GLY A 125 -0.03 15.01 7.85
N VAL A 126 0.94 14.27 8.41
CA VAL A 126 0.68 13.25 9.45
C VAL A 126 0.06 13.91 10.68
N ARG A 127 0.66 14.98 11.21
CA ARG A 127 0.13 15.68 12.41
C ARG A 127 -1.31 16.14 12.20
N GLU A 128 -1.60 16.75 11.04
CA GLU A 128 -2.95 17.20 10.72
C GLU A 128 -3.93 16.03 10.58
N THR A 129 -3.51 14.95 9.92
CA THR A 129 -4.31 13.73 9.76
C THR A 129 -4.62 13.11 11.11
N GLN A 130 -3.64 13.01 12.01
CA GLN A 130 -3.87 12.49 13.35
C GLN A 130 -4.87 13.34 14.14
N ALA A 131 -4.78 14.67 14.03
CA ALA A 131 -5.78 15.55 14.65
C ALA A 131 -7.19 15.32 14.08
N GLN A 132 -7.33 15.10 12.77
CA GLN A 132 -8.62 14.76 12.15
C GLN A 132 -9.16 13.39 12.60
N VAL A 133 -8.30 12.37 12.66
CA VAL A 133 -8.64 11.01 13.08
C VAL A 133 -9.01 10.99 14.56
N ALA A 134 -8.31 11.74 15.40
CA ALA A 134 -8.61 11.93 16.81
C ALA A 134 -9.97 12.61 17.02
N ARG A 135 -10.26 13.69 16.28
CA ARG A 135 -11.58 14.35 16.30
C ARG A 135 -12.72 13.42 15.87
N ALA A 136 -12.42 12.45 15.01
CA ALA A 136 -13.38 11.42 14.60
C ALA A 136 -13.53 10.26 15.61
N GLY A 137 -12.80 10.29 16.73
CA GLY A 137 -12.80 9.23 17.74
C GLY A 137 -12.18 7.92 17.26
N LEU A 138 -11.29 7.99 16.26
CA LEU A 138 -10.68 6.82 15.62
C LEU A 138 -9.24 6.56 16.08
N LEU A 139 -8.65 7.48 16.85
CA LEU A 139 -7.35 7.32 17.49
C LEU A 139 -7.38 7.99 18.87
N GLU A 140 -6.80 7.32 19.87
CA GLU A 140 -6.48 7.94 21.15
C GLU A 140 -5.16 8.71 21.02
N VAL A 141 -5.21 10.03 21.20
CA VAL A 141 -4.01 10.84 21.26
C VAL A 141 -3.51 10.76 22.69
N ILE A 142 -2.48 9.95 22.93
CA ILE A 142 -1.74 9.98 24.19
C ILE A 142 -1.03 11.33 24.21
N HIS A 143 -1.45 12.20 25.12
CA HIS A 143 -0.76 13.46 25.40
C HIS A 143 0.30 13.11 26.44
N ASP A 144 1.58 13.10 26.03
CA ASP A 144 2.71 13.01 26.96
C ASP A 144 2.93 14.33 27.72
#